data_AF-A0A2L0D6C6-F1
#
_entry.id   AF-A0A2L0D6C6-F1
#
_cell.length_a   1.000
_cell.length_b   1.000
_cell.length_c   1.000
_cell.angle_alpha   90.00
_cell.angle_beta   90.00
_cell.angle_gamma   90.00
#
_symmetry.space_group_name_H-M   'P 1'
#
loop_
_entity.id
_entity.type
_entity.pdbx_description
1 polymer ?
#
loop_
_entity_poly.entity_id
_entity_poly.type
_entity_poly.pdbx_seq_one_letter_code
_entity_poly.pdbx_strand_id
1 'polypeptide(L)'
;MKKLGIFGILLCTSLLLAACQSSNGKPEFEPADDKVEQSEKKEKKEKSSESSSEESSSSTEVSSSSSETSQETDESPEKTVEGLPKDANEAPTDKIYATGNAKVYYVSYGSGKGFEAQIPDFTGYTPDKVKEVLGQPQEVLENDSATSQTLLDQTELDNIKRALQSGSITEEQAKAFYMYTVDLNQAVKMGVQHTIFTYNNRQQILVFDEGQLYYMTPDTQYLSFK
;
A
#
# COMPACT_ATOMS: atom_id res chain seq x y z
N MET A 1 -36.39 -8.55 -59.97
CA MET A 1 -37.03 -7.43 -59.24
C MET A 1 -37.97 -7.99 -58.19
N LYS A 2 -37.89 -7.52 -56.94
CA LYS A 2 -38.97 -7.46 -55.93
C LYS A 2 -38.41 -6.65 -54.74
N LYS A 3 -39.19 -5.70 -54.22
CA LYS A 3 -38.86 -4.87 -53.04
C LYS A 3 -39.68 -5.37 -51.84
N LEU A 4 -39.59 -4.63 -50.73
CA LEU A 4 -40.41 -4.68 -49.51
C LEU A 4 -39.91 -5.70 -48.46
N GLY A 5 -39.62 -5.29 -47.22
CA GLY A 5 -39.63 -3.91 -46.71
C GLY A 5 -38.95 -3.70 -45.36
N ILE A 6 -38.61 -2.44 -45.08
CA ILE A 6 -38.13 -1.96 -43.77
C ILE A 6 -39.35 -1.40 -43.03
N PHE A 7 -39.69 -1.95 -41.87
CA PHE A 7 -40.38 -1.27 -40.76
C PHE A 7 -40.35 -2.18 -39.53
N GLY A 8 -39.92 -1.69 -38.36
CA GLY A 8 -39.82 -2.54 -37.16
C GLY A 8 -38.91 -2.06 -36.01
N ILE A 9 -38.60 -0.77 -35.90
CA ILE A 9 -37.93 -0.24 -34.70
C ILE A 9 -39.00 -0.05 -33.60
N LEU A 10 -39.02 -0.97 -32.64
CA LEU A 10 -39.78 -0.85 -31.39
C LEU A 10 -39.04 -1.67 -30.31
N LEU A 11 -38.02 -1.13 -29.64
CA LEU A 11 -38.15 -0.18 -28.51
C LEU A 11 -38.89 -0.79 -27.30
N CYS A 12 -38.25 -1.77 -26.65
CA CYS A 12 -38.61 -2.25 -25.31
C CYS A 12 -37.34 -2.48 -24.46
N THR A 13 -36.69 -1.39 -24.05
CA THR A 13 -35.62 -1.44 -23.04
C THR A 13 -36.21 -1.60 -21.65
N SER A 14 -36.47 -2.84 -21.23
CA SER A 14 -36.99 -3.16 -19.90
C SER A 14 -35.89 -3.03 -18.83
N LEU A 15 -35.70 -1.82 -18.29
CA LEU A 15 -34.91 -1.64 -17.07
C LEU A 15 -35.65 -2.32 -15.89
N LEU A 16 -35.03 -3.34 -15.30
CA LEU A 16 -35.42 -3.88 -14.01
C LEU A 16 -34.41 -3.45 -12.95
N LEU A 17 -34.56 -2.22 -12.47
CA LEU A 17 -33.88 -1.71 -11.27
C LEU A 17 -34.49 -2.38 -10.03
N ALA A 18 -34.01 -3.57 -9.70
CA ALA A 18 -34.32 -4.25 -8.45
C ALA A 18 -33.62 -3.53 -7.29
N ALA A 19 -34.34 -2.60 -6.64
CA ALA A 19 -33.83 -1.86 -5.50
C ALA A 19 -33.75 -2.76 -4.25
N CYS A 20 -32.60 -3.42 -4.05
CA CYS A 20 -32.24 -3.97 -2.75
C CYS A 20 -32.10 -2.82 -1.75
N GLN A 21 -32.98 -2.79 -0.75
CA GLN A 21 -33.02 -1.74 0.26
C GLN A 21 -31.78 -1.83 1.15
N SER A 22 -31.10 -0.71 1.39
CA SER A 22 -30.08 -0.63 2.43
C SER A 22 -30.78 -0.58 3.79
N SER A 23 -30.88 -1.74 4.45
CA SER A 23 -31.22 -1.79 5.86
C SER A 23 -30.01 -1.34 6.68
N ASN A 24 -30.22 -0.36 7.57
CA ASN A 24 -29.16 0.17 8.44
C ASN A 24 -28.71 -0.85 9.50
N GLY A 25 -27.93 -1.84 9.09
CA GLY A 25 -27.20 -2.75 9.96
C GLY A 25 -26.01 -2.05 10.60
N LYS A 26 -26.24 -1.33 11.70
CA LYS A 26 -25.17 -0.82 12.57
C LYS A 26 -24.43 -2.05 13.16
N PRO A 27 -23.11 -2.21 12.96
CA PRO A 27 -22.37 -3.27 13.64
C PRO A 27 -22.30 -2.92 15.13
N GLU A 28 -23.08 -3.64 15.94
CA GLU A 28 -22.98 -3.59 17.40
C GLU A 28 -21.81 -4.46 17.82
N PHE A 29 -20.67 -3.82 18.09
CA PHE A 29 -19.47 -4.50 18.55
C PHE A 29 -19.60 -4.73 20.05
N GLU A 30 -20.08 -5.90 20.46
CA GLU A 30 -20.13 -6.29 21.87
C GLU A 30 -18.72 -6.28 22.47
N PRO A 31 -18.43 -5.47 23.50
CA PRO A 31 -17.20 -5.61 24.26
C PRO A 31 -17.31 -6.86 25.12
N ALA A 32 -16.30 -7.73 25.06
CA ALA A 32 -16.29 -8.96 25.86
C ALA A 32 -16.37 -8.68 27.36
N ASP A 33 -17.15 -9.50 28.09
CA ASP A 33 -17.25 -9.45 29.54
C ASP A 33 -15.89 -9.78 30.20
N ASP A 34 -15.27 -8.78 30.81
CA ASP A 34 -14.18 -9.00 31.76
C ASP A 34 -14.31 -8.02 32.94
N LYS A 35 -15.08 -8.43 33.96
CA LYS A 35 -15.23 -7.64 35.18
C LYS A 35 -15.30 -8.47 36.46
N VAL A 36 -14.12 -8.65 37.05
CA VAL A 36 -13.87 -9.06 38.43
C VAL A 36 -14.76 -8.29 39.42
N GLU A 37 -15.39 -9.00 40.36
CA GLU A 37 -16.07 -8.41 41.51
C GLU A 37 -15.06 -7.84 42.53
N GLN A 38 -15.26 -6.60 43.01
CA GLN A 38 -15.32 -6.32 44.45
C GLN A 38 -15.83 -4.90 44.81
N SER A 39 -16.97 -4.88 45.50
CA SER A 39 -17.34 -4.06 46.68
C SER A 39 -16.89 -2.58 46.86
N GLU A 40 -17.93 -1.73 47.04
CA GLU A 40 -18.07 -0.66 48.06
C GLU A 40 -17.49 0.79 47.89
N LYS A 41 -18.38 1.71 47.43
CA LYS A 41 -19.07 2.73 48.29
C LYS A 41 -18.26 3.86 48.98
N LYS A 42 -18.39 5.11 48.47
CA LYS A 42 -19.23 6.20 49.07
C LYS A 42 -19.26 7.52 48.24
N GLU A 43 -20.20 8.41 48.57
CA GLU A 43 -20.31 9.81 48.08
C GLU A 43 -19.26 10.75 48.78
N LYS A 44 -19.06 12.06 48.49
CA LYS A 44 -19.97 13.15 48.03
C LYS A 44 -19.21 14.49 47.72
N LYS A 45 -19.76 15.33 46.81
CA LYS A 45 -20.01 16.80 46.95
C LYS A 45 -18.88 17.90 46.81
N GLU A 46 -19.04 18.77 45.79
CA GLU A 46 -18.73 20.25 45.71
C GLU A 46 -17.28 20.80 45.78
N LYS A 47 -16.89 22.02 45.29
CA LYS A 47 -17.47 23.04 44.34
C LYS A 47 -16.45 24.20 44.09
N SER A 48 -16.59 24.94 42.97
CA SER A 48 -15.99 26.28 42.63
C SER A 48 -14.45 26.36 42.48
N SER A 49 -13.85 27.31 41.74
CA SER A 49 -14.30 28.47 40.91
C SER A 49 -13.52 28.49 39.56
N GLU A 50 -13.90 29.12 38.44
CA GLU A 50 -14.18 30.55 38.14
C GLU A 50 -12.96 31.46 38.42
N SER A 51 -12.43 32.31 37.52
CA SER A 51 -12.95 32.91 36.26
C SER A 51 -11.83 33.35 35.26
N SER A 52 -12.21 33.77 34.02
CA SER A 52 -11.68 34.83 33.09
C SER A 52 -10.24 35.38 33.18
N SER A 53 -9.54 35.92 32.16
CA SER A 53 -9.75 36.24 30.70
C SER A 53 -8.35 36.61 30.09
N GLU A 54 -8.03 37.40 29.04
CA GLU A 54 -8.66 38.28 27.99
C GLU A 54 -7.56 38.48 26.87
N GLU A 55 -7.75 38.18 25.58
CA GLU A 55 -8.20 39.05 24.44
C GLU A 55 -7.13 39.74 23.53
N SER A 56 -7.55 40.12 22.31
CA SER A 56 -7.02 41.15 21.37
C SER A 56 -5.75 40.93 20.49
N SER A 57 -5.99 40.37 19.30
CA SER A 57 -5.58 40.78 17.92
C SER A 57 -4.51 41.87 17.61
N SER A 58 -3.79 41.67 16.49
CA SER A 58 -3.37 42.73 15.54
C SER A 58 -3.11 42.15 14.12
N SER A 59 -3.24 42.97 13.05
CA SER A 59 -3.14 42.54 11.64
C SER A 59 -2.52 43.62 10.74
N THR A 60 -1.66 43.25 9.77
CA THR A 60 -1.23 44.14 8.66
C THR A 60 -0.78 43.41 7.39
N GLU A 61 -1.62 43.49 6.37
CA GLU A 61 -1.35 43.84 4.95
C GLU A 61 0.02 43.55 4.27
N VAL A 62 -0.12 42.81 3.16
CA VAL A 62 0.67 42.67 1.91
C VAL A 62 1.87 43.59 1.60
N SER A 63 2.85 43.01 0.89
CA SER A 63 3.40 43.57 -0.38
C SER A 63 4.15 42.51 -1.20
N SER A 64 4.11 42.63 -2.53
CA SER A 64 4.73 41.72 -3.49
C SER A 64 6.01 42.29 -4.11
N SER A 65 6.94 41.41 -4.51
CA SER A 65 8.00 41.74 -5.46
C SER A 65 8.41 40.50 -6.24
N SER A 66 8.46 40.61 -7.56
CA SER A 66 8.88 39.53 -8.46
C SER A 66 10.35 39.69 -8.83
N SER A 67 11.12 38.61 -8.72
CA SER A 67 12.42 38.46 -9.39
C SER A 67 12.48 37.07 -10.00
N GLU A 68 12.69 36.99 -11.30
CA GLU A 68 12.91 35.72 -11.98
C GLU A 68 14.32 35.20 -11.67
N THR A 69 14.45 33.87 -11.54
CA THR A 69 15.73 33.17 -11.48
C THR A 69 15.58 31.90 -12.31
N SER A 70 16.60 31.63 -13.13
CA SER A 70 16.56 30.61 -14.17
C SER A 70 16.21 29.22 -13.66
N GLN A 71 15.54 28.44 -14.49
CA GLN A 71 15.47 26.99 -14.34
C GLN A 71 16.84 26.39 -14.73
N GLU A 72 17.80 26.42 -13.80
CA GLU A 72 18.84 25.40 -13.77
C GLU A 72 18.14 24.06 -13.51
N THR A 73 18.19 23.13 -14.46
CA THR A 73 17.81 21.74 -14.21
C THR A 73 18.93 21.08 -13.42
N ASP A 74 18.86 21.20 -12.09
CA ASP A 74 19.64 20.37 -11.17
C ASP A 74 19.32 18.89 -11.44
N GLU A 75 20.18 18.22 -12.23
CA GLU A 75 20.37 16.77 -12.14
C GLU A 75 20.99 16.48 -10.76
N SER A 76 20.16 16.54 -9.72
CA SER A 76 20.58 16.33 -8.34
C SER A 76 21.20 14.94 -8.26
N PRO A 77 22.46 14.82 -7.80
CA PRO A 77 23.17 13.54 -7.85
C PRO A 77 22.39 12.49 -7.08
N GLU A 78 22.07 11.39 -7.79
CA GLU A 78 21.29 10.25 -7.32
C GLU A 78 21.62 9.93 -5.86
N LYS A 79 20.68 10.29 -4.97
CA LYS A 79 21.02 10.58 -3.57
C LYS A 79 21.14 9.29 -2.76
N THR A 80 22.30 8.64 -2.91
CA THR A 80 22.62 7.36 -2.29
C THR A 80 22.26 7.36 -0.81
N VAL A 81 21.38 6.44 -0.45
CA VAL A 81 20.83 6.31 0.90
C VAL A 81 21.94 5.81 1.80
N GLU A 82 22.24 6.55 2.89
CA GLU A 82 23.44 6.29 3.69
C GLU A 82 23.46 4.85 4.23
N GLY A 83 24.43 4.07 3.73
CA GLY A 83 24.60 2.65 4.06
C GLY A 83 23.55 1.70 3.46
N LEU A 84 23.03 1.98 2.26
CA LEU A 84 22.49 0.97 1.33
C LEU A 84 23.48 0.78 0.16
N PRO A 85 23.53 -0.39 -0.51
CA PRO A 85 24.28 -0.55 -1.75
C PRO A 85 23.65 0.29 -2.87
N LYS A 86 24.46 0.80 -3.82
CA LYS A 86 23.92 1.63 -4.90
C LYS A 86 23.00 0.86 -5.85
N ASP A 87 23.42 -0.34 -6.23
CA ASP A 87 22.66 -1.25 -7.08
C ASP A 87 22.98 -2.72 -6.74
N ALA A 88 22.24 -3.66 -7.34
CA ALA A 88 22.38 -5.10 -7.10
C ALA A 88 23.78 -5.70 -7.35
N ASN A 89 24.70 -5.00 -8.00
CA ASN A 89 26.09 -5.43 -8.20
C ASN A 89 27.02 -5.02 -7.05
N GLU A 90 26.66 -3.96 -6.30
CA GLU A 90 27.36 -3.53 -5.08
C GLU A 90 26.81 -4.21 -3.81
N ALA A 91 25.64 -4.85 -3.92
CA ALA A 91 25.00 -5.59 -2.84
C ALA A 91 25.71 -6.94 -2.50
N PRO A 92 25.73 -7.35 -1.22
CA PRO A 92 26.05 -8.73 -0.85
C PRO A 92 25.04 -9.73 -1.44
N THR A 93 25.47 -10.99 -1.63
CA THR A 93 24.70 -12.02 -2.34
C THR A 93 24.14 -13.12 -1.45
N ASP A 94 24.05 -12.92 -0.13
CA ASP A 94 23.40 -13.87 0.81
C ASP A 94 21.87 -13.69 0.91
N LYS A 95 21.37 -12.52 0.48
CA LYS A 95 19.95 -12.13 0.44
C LYS A 95 19.79 -10.93 -0.51
N ILE A 96 18.55 -10.54 -0.82
CA ILE A 96 18.27 -9.29 -1.53
C ILE A 96 18.49 -8.11 -0.57
N TYR A 97 19.18 -7.06 -1.02
CA TYR A 97 19.37 -5.81 -0.28
C TYR A 97 18.65 -4.69 -1.01
N ALA A 98 17.86 -3.90 -0.29
CA ALA A 98 17.26 -2.69 -0.84
C ALA A 98 18.35 -1.68 -1.22
N THR A 99 18.24 -1.09 -2.41
CA THR A 99 19.18 -0.10 -2.96
C THR A 99 18.78 1.34 -2.62
N GLY A 100 17.48 1.54 -2.39
CA GLY A 100 16.90 2.76 -1.87
C GLY A 100 15.79 2.48 -0.85
N ASN A 101 15.31 3.53 -0.19
CA ASN A 101 14.21 3.50 0.78
C ASN A 101 13.16 4.55 0.40
N ALA A 102 12.40 4.29 -0.65
CA ALA A 102 11.39 5.22 -1.14
C ALA A 102 10.34 5.52 -0.05
N LYS A 103 10.09 6.81 0.20
CA LYS A 103 9.05 7.28 1.12
C LYS A 103 7.72 7.33 0.39
N VAL A 104 6.76 6.53 0.85
CA VAL A 104 5.37 6.52 0.36
C VAL A 104 4.44 7.14 1.39
N TYR A 105 3.42 7.85 0.91
CA TYR A 105 2.44 8.55 1.74
C TYR A 105 1.02 8.24 1.27
N TYR A 106 0.27 7.53 2.10
CA TYR A 106 -1.09 7.08 1.78
C TYR A 106 -2.12 7.86 2.61
N VAL A 107 -3.09 8.50 1.95
CA VAL A 107 -4.14 9.31 2.59
C VAL A 107 -5.50 8.62 2.47
N SER A 108 -6.21 8.50 3.59
CA SER A 108 -7.58 8.01 3.59
C SER A 108 -8.57 9.08 3.11
N TYR A 109 -9.29 8.79 2.03
CA TYR A 109 -10.30 9.68 1.47
C TYR A 109 -11.40 9.97 2.51
N GLY A 110 -11.84 11.23 2.58
CA GLY A 110 -12.87 11.68 3.52
C GLY A 110 -12.43 11.96 4.96
N SER A 111 -11.33 11.35 5.46
CA SER A 111 -10.79 11.66 6.80
C SER A 111 -9.63 12.66 6.77
N GLY A 112 -8.89 12.74 5.66
CA GLY A 112 -7.70 13.58 5.51
C GLY A 112 -6.46 13.07 6.28
N LYS A 113 -6.62 12.04 7.14
CA LYS A 113 -5.50 11.38 7.81
C LYS A 113 -4.82 10.41 6.86
N GLY A 114 -3.49 10.37 6.92
CA GLY A 114 -2.65 9.41 6.21
C GLY A 114 -1.55 8.85 7.09
N PHE A 115 -0.71 8.00 6.50
CA PHE A 115 0.54 7.54 7.10
C PHE A 115 1.68 7.64 6.08
N GLU A 116 2.88 7.89 6.58
CA GLU A 116 4.13 7.78 5.81
C GLU A 116 4.79 6.44 6.16
N ALA A 117 5.43 5.80 5.18
CA ALA A 117 6.26 4.62 5.38
C ALA A 117 7.47 4.64 4.45
N GLN A 118 8.51 3.89 4.81
CA GLN A 118 9.61 3.55 3.91
C GLN A 118 9.35 2.17 3.31
N ILE A 119 9.62 2.03 2.02
CA ILE A 119 9.60 0.77 1.27
C ILE A 119 10.93 0.62 0.49
N PRO A 120 11.37 -0.61 0.22
CA PRO A 120 12.60 -0.86 -0.54
C PRO A 120 12.48 -0.43 -2.00
N ASP A 121 13.59 0.03 -2.57
CA ASP A 121 13.89 0.00 -4.01
C ASP A 121 14.85 -1.15 -4.33
N PHE A 122 14.88 -1.60 -5.59
CA PHE A 122 15.60 -2.78 -6.07
C PHE A 122 16.39 -2.55 -7.38
N THR A 123 16.92 -1.34 -7.57
CA THR A 123 17.72 -0.96 -8.74
C THR A 123 18.78 -2.02 -9.12
N GLY A 124 18.66 -2.59 -10.32
CA GLY A 124 19.58 -3.58 -10.88
C GLY A 124 19.24 -5.05 -10.59
N TYR A 125 18.24 -5.36 -9.76
CA TYR A 125 17.80 -6.74 -9.50
C TYR A 125 16.97 -7.30 -10.67
N THR A 126 17.65 -7.70 -11.73
CA THR A 126 17.02 -8.46 -12.84
C THR A 126 16.57 -9.86 -12.36
N PRO A 127 15.66 -10.53 -13.08
CA PRO A 127 15.28 -11.92 -12.82
C PRO A 127 16.47 -12.88 -12.69
N ASP A 128 17.56 -12.67 -13.43
CA ASP A 128 18.75 -13.52 -13.36
C ASP A 128 19.66 -13.15 -12.18
N LYS A 129 19.77 -11.87 -11.81
CA LYS A 129 20.47 -11.47 -10.57
C LYS A 129 19.75 -11.95 -9.32
N VAL A 130 18.42 -11.99 -9.33
CA VAL A 130 17.63 -12.62 -8.27
C VAL A 130 17.89 -14.13 -8.21
N LYS A 131 18.00 -14.84 -9.35
CA LYS A 131 18.35 -16.28 -9.37
C LYS A 131 19.77 -16.57 -8.88
N GLU A 132 20.70 -15.64 -9.07
CA GLU A 132 22.07 -15.71 -8.55
C GLU A 132 22.07 -15.71 -7.01
N VAL A 133 21.22 -14.88 -6.40
CA VAL A 133 21.15 -14.66 -4.93
C VAL A 133 20.22 -15.65 -4.22
N LEU A 134 19.03 -15.92 -4.76
CA LEU A 134 18.00 -16.75 -4.12
C LEU A 134 17.90 -18.17 -4.69
N GLY A 135 18.68 -18.49 -5.74
CA GLY A 135 18.54 -19.74 -6.49
C GLY A 135 17.35 -19.73 -7.45
N GLN A 136 17.00 -20.90 -8.01
CA GLN A 136 15.86 -20.98 -8.92
C GLN A 136 14.52 -20.89 -8.14
N PRO A 137 13.53 -20.11 -8.63
CA PRO A 137 12.20 -20.09 -8.05
C PRO A 137 11.51 -21.45 -8.20
N GLN A 138 10.59 -21.75 -7.28
CA GLN A 138 9.78 -22.98 -7.35
C GLN A 138 8.70 -22.88 -8.43
N GLU A 139 8.13 -21.69 -8.61
CA GLU A 139 7.18 -21.39 -9.67
C GLU A 139 7.54 -20.05 -10.32
N VAL A 140 7.42 -19.98 -11.64
CA VAL A 140 7.41 -18.74 -12.43
C VAL A 140 6.03 -18.61 -13.04
N LEU A 141 5.38 -17.47 -12.82
CA LEU A 141 4.11 -17.11 -13.44
C LEU A 141 4.33 -15.97 -14.42
N GLU A 142 3.97 -16.22 -15.66
CA GLU A 142 3.90 -15.24 -16.75
C GLU A 142 2.49 -15.32 -17.32
N ASN A 143 1.85 -14.16 -17.57
CA ASN A 143 0.56 -14.03 -18.26
C ASN A 143 -0.68 -14.66 -17.56
N ASP A 144 -0.54 -15.31 -16.39
CA ASP A 144 -1.68 -15.80 -15.60
C ASP A 144 -2.20 -14.73 -14.63
N SER A 145 -3.13 -13.91 -15.12
CA SER A 145 -3.82 -12.88 -14.31
C SER A 145 -4.60 -13.47 -13.13
N ALA A 146 -5.19 -14.67 -13.25
CA ALA A 146 -6.05 -15.25 -12.22
C ALA A 146 -5.26 -15.75 -11.01
N THR A 147 -4.16 -16.49 -11.26
CA THR A 147 -3.23 -16.90 -10.19
C THR A 147 -2.50 -15.68 -9.62
N SER A 148 -2.11 -14.70 -10.45
CA SER A 148 -1.44 -13.47 -9.98
C SER A 148 -2.31 -12.65 -9.02
N GLN A 149 -3.61 -12.46 -9.35
CA GLN A 149 -4.56 -11.82 -8.42
C GLN A 149 -4.68 -12.62 -7.12
N THR A 150 -4.79 -13.94 -7.18
CA THR A 150 -4.91 -14.81 -5.99
C THR A 150 -3.68 -14.75 -5.08
N LEU A 151 -2.48 -14.60 -5.67
CA LEU A 151 -1.24 -14.39 -4.93
C LEU A 151 -1.25 -13.03 -4.22
N LEU A 152 -1.50 -11.94 -4.95
CA LEU A 152 -1.40 -10.57 -4.44
C LEU A 152 -2.51 -10.20 -3.42
N ASP A 153 -3.72 -10.74 -3.60
CA ASP A 153 -4.91 -10.41 -2.80
C ASP A 153 -4.94 -11.16 -1.46
N GLN A 154 -4.64 -12.47 -1.48
CA GLN A 154 -4.78 -13.36 -0.31
C GLN A 154 -3.43 -13.89 0.20
N THR A 155 -2.60 -14.44 -0.69
CA THR A 155 -1.38 -15.16 -0.27
C THR A 155 -0.37 -14.19 0.33
N GLU A 156 -0.14 -13.06 -0.33
CA GLU A 156 0.79 -12.04 0.13
C GLU A 156 0.24 -11.24 1.32
N LEU A 157 -1.07 -11.02 1.40
CA LEU A 157 -1.70 -10.47 2.60
C LEU A 157 -1.42 -11.35 3.84
N ASP A 158 -1.42 -12.68 3.70
CA ASP A 158 -1.07 -13.59 4.79
C ASP A 158 0.45 -13.68 5.05
N ASN A 159 1.29 -13.43 4.04
CA ASN A 159 2.73 -13.25 4.21
C ASN A 159 3.07 -11.96 5.00
N ILE A 160 2.45 -10.83 4.65
CA ILE A 160 2.61 -9.55 5.34
C ILE A 160 2.13 -9.65 6.80
N LYS A 161 0.99 -10.30 7.06
CA LYS A 161 0.54 -10.60 8.43
C LYS A 161 1.57 -11.40 9.22
N ARG A 162 2.18 -12.43 8.60
CA ARG A 162 3.23 -13.24 9.24
C ARG A 162 4.46 -12.41 9.58
N ALA A 163 4.93 -11.56 8.66
CA ALA A 163 6.07 -10.67 8.88
C ALA A 163 5.81 -9.63 9.99
N LEU A 164 4.59 -9.11 10.08
CA LEU A 164 4.17 -8.22 11.18
C LEU A 164 4.11 -8.98 12.52
N GLN A 165 3.55 -10.19 12.52
CA GLN A 165 3.43 -11.03 13.73
C GLN A 165 4.79 -11.55 14.25
N SER A 166 5.79 -11.73 13.38
CA SER A 166 7.17 -12.06 13.79
C SER A 166 7.96 -10.85 14.28
N GLY A 167 7.44 -9.62 14.14
CA GLY A 167 8.17 -8.39 14.39
C GLY A 167 9.26 -8.09 13.35
N SER A 168 9.17 -8.69 12.16
CA SER A 168 10.10 -8.43 11.05
C SER A 168 9.87 -7.07 10.38
N ILE A 169 8.68 -6.48 10.55
CA ILE A 169 8.28 -5.16 10.04
C ILE A 169 7.39 -4.41 11.03
N THR A 170 7.30 -3.08 10.91
CA THR A 170 6.35 -2.25 11.67
C THR A 170 4.93 -2.30 11.09
N GLU A 171 3.95 -1.75 11.82
CA GLU A 171 2.56 -1.64 11.35
C GLU A 171 2.44 -0.72 10.12
N GLU A 172 3.25 0.34 10.05
CA GLU A 172 3.33 1.29 8.91
C GLU A 172 3.93 0.63 7.68
N GLN A 173 5.01 -0.13 7.85
CA GLN A 173 5.58 -0.95 6.78
C GLN A 173 4.56 -1.99 6.29
N ALA A 174 3.91 -2.73 7.20
CA ALA A 174 2.89 -3.72 6.83
C ALA A 174 1.72 -3.10 6.05
N LYS A 175 1.24 -1.90 6.44
CA LYS A 175 0.24 -1.14 5.67
C LYS A 175 0.78 -0.76 4.28
N ALA A 176 2.02 -0.31 4.18
CA ALA A 176 2.63 0.10 2.90
C ALA A 176 2.79 -1.07 1.94
N PHE A 177 3.37 -2.19 2.39
CA PHE A 177 3.49 -3.41 1.57
C PHE A 177 2.11 -3.92 1.12
N TYR A 178 1.07 -3.81 1.95
CA TYR A 178 -0.29 -4.20 1.57
C TYR A 178 -0.96 -3.23 0.58
N MET A 179 -0.74 -1.91 0.70
CA MET A 179 -1.21 -0.98 -0.34
C MET A 179 -0.49 -1.25 -1.68
N TYR A 180 0.80 -1.56 -1.64
CA TYR A 180 1.56 -1.94 -2.84
C TYR A 180 0.99 -3.20 -3.53
N THR A 181 0.57 -4.23 -2.77
CA THR A 181 -0.09 -5.40 -3.40
C THR A 181 -1.50 -5.11 -3.89
N VAL A 182 -2.24 -4.19 -3.25
CA VAL A 182 -3.54 -3.71 -3.76
C VAL A 182 -3.37 -2.98 -5.09
N ASP A 183 -2.36 -2.10 -5.21
CA ASP A 183 -2.05 -1.37 -6.44
C ASP A 183 -1.63 -2.33 -7.57
N LEU A 184 -0.74 -3.29 -7.29
CA LEU A 184 -0.35 -4.36 -8.24
C LEU A 184 -1.53 -5.24 -8.67
N ASN A 185 -2.37 -5.66 -7.72
CA ASN A 185 -3.56 -6.45 -8.00
C ASN A 185 -4.56 -5.66 -8.88
N GLN A 186 -4.66 -4.34 -8.69
CA GLN A 186 -5.45 -3.46 -9.54
C GLN A 186 -4.83 -3.28 -10.95
N ALA A 187 -3.50 -3.23 -11.07
CA ALA A 187 -2.81 -3.21 -12.36
C ALA A 187 -3.06 -4.52 -13.14
N VAL A 188 -2.94 -5.68 -12.49
CA VAL A 188 -3.24 -7.00 -13.07
C VAL A 188 -4.72 -7.12 -13.50
N LYS A 189 -5.65 -6.53 -12.75
CA LYS A 189 -7.08 -6.42 -13.12
C LYS A 189 -7.33 -5.49 -14.31
N MET A 190 -6.44 -4.53 -14.58
CA MET A 190 -6.45 -3.68 -15.77
C MET A 190 -5.73 -4.32 -16.97
N GLY A 191 -5.16 -5.52 -16.83
CA GLY A 191 -4.48 -6.25 -17.90
C GLY A 191 -2.98 -5.98 -17.99
N VAL A 192 -2.37 -5.30 -17.01
CA VAL A 192 -0.92 -5.23 -16.87
C VAL A 192 -0.37 -6.64 -16.58
N GLN A 193 0.74 -6.99 -17.22
CA GLN A 193 1.38 -8.29 -17.12
C GLN A 193 2.72 -8.14 -16.41
N HIS A 194 2.87 -8.77 -15.26
CA HIS A 194 4.14 -8.86 -14.53
C HIS A 194 4.66 -10.31 -14.61
N THR A 195 5.98 -10.48 -14.43
CA THR A 195 6.54 -11.81 -14.14
C THR A 195 6.56 -11.99 -12.63
N ILE A 196 6.03 -13.10 -12.12
CA ILE A 196 6.03 -13.38 -10.67
C ILE A 196 6.85 -14.64 -10.40
N PHE A 197 7.85 -14.52 -9.53
CA PHE A 197 8.59 -15.66 -8.99
C PHE A 197 8.07 -15.99 -7.58
N THR A 198 7.96 -17.28 -7.27
CA THR A 198 7.63 -17.71 -5.89
C THR A 198 8.68 -18.68 -5.34
N TYR A 199 8.96 -18.52 -4.04
CA TYR A 199 9.90 -19.30 -3.25
C TYR A 199 9.24 -19.70 -1.91
N ASN A 200 9.84 -20.66 -1.22
CA ASN A 200 9.38 -21.22 0.05
C ASN A 200 7.86 -21.51 0.09
N ASN A 201 7.36 -22.23 -0.93
CA ASN A 201 5.95 -22.60 -1.09
C ASN A 201 5.00 -21.39 -1.10
N ARG A 202 5.37 -20.35 -1.86
CA ARG A 202 4.68 -19.05 -1.97
C ARG A 202 4.70 -18.20 -0.70
N GLN A 203 5.51 -18.55 0.30
CA GLN A 203 5.76 -17.70 1.46
C GLN A 203 6.66 -16.50 1.15
N GLN A 204 7.36 -16.54 0.01
CA GLN A 204 8.17 -15.44 -0.52
C GLN A 204 7.80 -15.25 -2.00
N ILE A 205 7.27 -14.07 -2.33
CA ILE A 205 6.76 -13.68 -3.65
C ILE A 205 7.59 -12.49 -4.13
N LEU A 206 8.01 -12.52 -5.39
CA LEU A 206 8.75 -11.45 -6.07
C LEU A 206 8.03 -11.11 -7.37
N VAL A 207 7.77 -9.83 -7.61
CA VAL A 207 7.09 -9.32 -8.80
C VAL A 207 8.06 -8.44 -9.58
N PHE A 208 8.21 -8.74 -10.87
CA PHE A 208 9.09 -8.02 -11.78
C PHE A 208 8.27 -7.20 -12.78
N ASP A 209 8.68 -5.96 -12.96
CA ASP A 209 8.12 -5.02 -13.95
C ASP A 209 9.26 -4.47 -14.83
N GLU A 210 9.01 -4.35 -16.14
CA GLU A 210 10.01 -4.01 -17.18
C GLU A 210 11.37 -4.76 -17.11
N GLY A 211 11.41 -5.92 -16.44
CA GLY A 211 12.61 -6.73 -16.25
C GLY A 211 13.48 -6.36 -15.03
N GLN A 212 13.00 -5.49 -14.14
CA GLN A 212 13.57 -5.24 -12.81
C GLN A 212 12.65 -5.82 -11.72
N LEU A 213 13.20 -6.18 -10.58
CA LEU A 213 12.41 -6.47 -9.37
C LEU A 213 11.70 -5.18 -8.94
N TYR A 214 10.38 -5.25 -8.78
CA TYR A 214 9.56 -4.09 -8.43
C TYR A 214 8.93 -4.24 -7.04
N TYR A 215 8.58 -5.47 -6.66
CA TYR A 215 8.05 -5.79 -5.33
C TYR A 215 8.57 -7.13 -4.82
N MET A 216 8.71 -7.25 -3.50
CA MET A 216 9.13 -8.47 -2.80
C MET A 216 8.43 -8.58 -1.44
N THR A 217 7.98 -9.79 -1.06
CA THR A 217 7.48 -10.06 0.31
C THR A 217 8.47 -9.58 1.37
N PRO A 218 8.02 -8.86 2.42
CA PRO A 218 8.89 -8.28 3.44
C PRO A 218 9.38 -9.28 4.50
N ASP A 219 10.01 -10.39 4.07
CA ASP A 219 10.63 -11.36 4.97
C ASP A 219 12.13 -11.07 5.14
N THR A 220 12.54 -10.74 6.37
CA THR A 220 13.93 -10.36 6.71
C THR A 220 14.95 -11.51 6.56
N GLN A 221 14.48 -12.74 6.36
CA GLN A 221 15.35 -13.85 5.95
C GLN A 221 15.87 -13.65 4.52
N TYR A 222 15.05 -13.11 3.61
CA TYR A 222 15.37 -12.97 2.18
C TYR A 222 15.61 -11.52 1.74
N LEU A 223 15.20 -10.54 2.54
CA LEU A 223 15.31 -9.11 2.26
C LEU A 223 16.02 -8.35 3.40
N SER A 224 16.93 -7.43 3.05
CA SER A 224 17.45 -6.40 3.95
C SER A 224 16.98 -5.02 3.49
N PHE A 225 16.26 -4.30 4.36
CA PHE A 225 15.81 -2.92 4.11
C PHE A 225 15.75 -2.12 5.43
N LYS A 226 15.31 -0.86 5.37
CA LYS A 226 15.26 0.10 6.50
C LYS A 226 13.86 0.74 6.59
#